data_AF-A0A7C9AM44-F1
#
_entry.id   AF-A0A7C9AM44-F1
#
_cell.length_a   1.000
_cell.length_b   1.000
_cell.length_c   1.000
_cell.angle_alpha   90.00
_cell.angle_beta   90.00
_cell.angle_gamma   90.00
#
_symmetry.space_group_name_H-M   'P 1'
#
loop_
_entity.id
_entity.type
_entity.pdbx_description
1 polymer ?
#
loop_
_entity_poly.entity_id
_entity_poly.type
_entity_poly.pdbx_seq_one_letter_code
_entity_poly.pdbx_strand_id
1 'polypeptide(L)'
;MLSWSVIEYRAKYEAAGELNHVKEIIKWGADYFLKTFNSSADSIDRLVAQVGKGDTSGGSTTPNDHYCWMRPEDIDYVRPVTECHTCSDLAAEMAAALAAASIVFKDNKAYSEKLVHGARTLFSFSRQQRGRYSVGTEAAIFYNSTMYWDEFIWGGAWLYYATGNSSYLQLATTRGLAKHAGAFWGGPDYGVLSWDNKLAGAQVLLSRLRLFLSPGYPYEDMLMTFHNQTNIIMCSYLPYFSS
;
A
#
# COMPACT_ATOMS: atom_id res chain seq x y z
N MET A 1 6.32 1.60 -1.31
CA MET A 1 7.55 2.21 -0.74
C MET A 1 8.54 2.75 -1.78
N LEU A 2 8.99 1.98 -2.78
CA LEU A 2 9.94 2.49 -3.80
C LEU A 2 9.46 3.75 -4.52
N SER A 3 8.19 3.80 -4.93
CA SER A 3 7.62 5.01 -5.55
C SER A 3 7.69 6.22 -4.62
N TRP A 4 7.40 6.04 -3.32
CA TRP A 4 7.50 7.13 -2.35
C TRP A 4 8.93 7.65 -2.23
N SER A 5 9.93 6.77 -2.14
CA SER A 5 11.33 7.21 -2.04
C SER A 5 11.79 7.96 -3.29
N VAL A 6 11.36 7.56 -4.49
CA VAL A 6 11.65 8.29 -5.73
C VAL A 6 10.96 9.66 -5.75
N ILE A 7 9.73 9.77 -5.24
CA ILE A 7 9.01 11.05 -5.14
C ILE A 7 9.74 12.02 -4.20
N GLU A 8 10.22 11.55 -3.05
CA GLU A 8 10.91 12.41 -2.08
C GLU A 8 12.36 12.72 -2.46
N TYR A 9 13.07 11.73 -3.03
CA TYR A 9 14.52 11.77 -3.20
C TYR A 9 14.96 11.63 -4.65
N ARG A 10 14.12 12.04 -5.61
CA ARG A 10 14.42 11.94 -7.05
C ARG A 10 15.83 12.42 -7.41
N ALA A 11 16.21 13.61 -6.96
CA ALA A 11 17.51 14.20 -7.25
C ALA A 11 18.69 13.36 -6.73
N LYS A 12 18.50 12.60 -5.64
CA LYS A 12 19.53 11.69 -5.13
C LYS A 12 19.68 10.46 -6.01
N TYR A 13 18.57 9.90 -6.52
CA TYR A 13 18.63 8.81 -7.50
C TYR A 13 19.26 9.27 -8.82
N GLU A 14 18.96 10.50 -9.27
CA GLU A 14 19.60 11.09 -10.44
C GLU A 14 21.11 11.27 -10.24
N ALA A 15 21.53 11.83 -9.10
CA ALA A 15 22.94 12.01 -8.77
C ALA A 15 23.71 10.68 -8.64
N ALA A 16 23.04 9.61 -8.21
CA ALA A 16 23.61 8.27 -8.15
C ALA A 16 23.63 7.54 -9.51
N GLY A 17 22.99 8.08 -10.55
CA GLY A 17 22.82 7.40 -11.85
C GLY A 17 21.77 6.28 -11.84
N GLU A 18 21.03 6.12 -10.75
CA GLU A 18 20.11 4.99 -10.51
C GLU A 18 18.64 5.32 -10.78
N LEU A 19 18.31 6.55 -11.21
CA LEU A 19 16.92 6.96 -11.42
C LEU A 19 16.20 6.06 -12.45
N ASN A 20 16.84 5.75 -13.57
CA ASN A 20 16.20 4.93 -14.60
C ASN A 20 16.00 3.50 -14.11
N HIS A 21 16.99 2.92 -13.44
CA HIS A 21 16.92 1.57 -12.88
C HIS A 21 15.80 1.43 -11.84
N VAL A 22 15.69 2.36 -10.87
CA VAL A 22 14.58 2.31 -9.89
C VAL A 22 13.22 2.50 -10.55
N LYS A 23 13.13 3.32 -11.61
CA LYS A 23 11.90 3.45 -12.40
C LYS A 23 11.56 2.12 -13.09
N GLU A 24 12.52 1.43 -13.69
CA GLU A 24 12.27 0.11 -14.30
C GLU A 24 11.75 -0.91 -13.30
N ILE A 25 12.32 -0.96 -12.08
CA ILE A 25 11.83 -1.83 -11.00
C ILE A 25 10.38 -1.48 -10.61
N ILE A 26 10.06 -0.19 -10.43
CA ILE A 26 8.69 0.24 -10.12
C ILE A 26 7.74 -0.13 -11.26
N LYS A 27 8.15 0.07 -12.51
CA LYS A 27 7.37 -0.28 -13.70
C LYS A 27 7.08 -1.78 -13.76
N TRP A 28 8.08 -2.62 -13.46
CA TRP A 28 7.92 -4.08 -13.44
C TRP A 28 6.83 -4.52 -12.46
N GLY A 29 6.86 -4.01 -11.23
CA GLY A 29 5.84 -4.30 -10.21
C GLY A 29 4.46 -3.76 -10.59
N ALA A 30 4.39 -2.53 -11.11
CA ALA A 30 3.13 -1.93 -11.53
C ALA A 30 2.49 -2.67 -12.72
N ASP A 31 3.30 -3.09 -13.69
CA ASP A 31 2.83 -3.88 -14.83
C ASP A 31 2.35 -5.28 -14.40
N TYR A 32 2.96 -5.87 -13.37
CA TYR A 32 2.45 -7.09 -12.76
C TYR A 32 1.08 -6.87 -12.12
N PHE A 33 0.91 -5.84 -11.28
CA PHE A 33 -0.39 -5.53 -10.68
C PHE A 33 -1.48 -5.26 -11.73
N LEU A 34 -1.17 -4.55 -12.81
CA LEU A 34 -2.14 -4.33 -13.89
C LEU A 34 -2.58 -5.63 -14.60
N LYS A 35 -1.88 -6.74 -14.41
CA LYS A 35 -2.26 -8.07 -14.93
C LYS A 35 -3.05 -8.91 -13.93
N THR A 36 -3.07 -8.55 -12.63
CA THR A 36 -3.76 -9.35 -11.60
C THR A 36 -5.25 -9.06 -11.49
N PHE A 37 -5.78 -8.13 -12.27
CA PHE A 37 -7.20 -7.83 -12.38
C PHE A 37 -7.51 -7.30 -13.78
N ASN A 38 -8.80 -7.15 -14.12
CA ASN A 38 -9.18 -6.49 -15.38
C ASN A 38 -8.90 -4.98 -15.29
N SER A 39 -7.65 -4.58 -15.53
CA SER A 39 -7.18 -3.20 -15.38
C SER A 39 -7.69 -2.22 -16.43
N SER A 40 -8.47 -2.69 -17.40
CA SER A 40 -9.16 -1.84 -18.38
C SER A 40 -10.64 -1.62 -18.04
N ALA A 41 -11.15 -2.25 -16.98
CA ALA A 41 -12.52 -2.08 -16.50
C ALA A 41 -12.61 -1.02 -15.40
N ASP A 42 -13.73 -0.29 -15.37
CA ASP A 42 -14.04 0.68 -14.32
C ASP A 42 -14.43 0.01 -12.99
N SER A 43 -14.84 -1.26 -13.04
CA SER A 43 -15.17 -2.07 -11.87
C SER A 43 -14.72 -3.51 -12.06
N ILE A 44 -14.43 -4.17 -10.94
CA ILE A 44 -14.02 -5.57 -10.86
C ILE A 44 -14.73 -6.22 -9.67
N ASP A 45 -14.83 -7.55 -9.70
CA ASP A 45 -15.40 -8.40 -8.66
C ASP A 45 -14.37 -9.37 -8.06
N ARG A 46 -13.14 -9.35 -8.59
CA ARG A 46 -12.01 -10.16 -8.11
C ARG A 46 -10.67 -9.59 -8.55
N LEU A 47 -9.62 -10.02 -7.84
CA LEU A 47 -8.22 -9.87 -8.25
C LEU A 47 -7.43 -11.14 -7.89
N VAL A 48 -6.28 -11.33 -8.51
CA VAL A 48 -5.31 -12.38 -8.17
C VAL A 48 -4.51 -11.94 -6.95
N ALA A 49 -4.62 -12.70 -5.87
CA ALA A 49 -3.94 -12.44 -4.61
C ALA A 49 -2.58 -13.14 -4.52
N GLN A 50 -2.43 -14.33 -5.11
CA GLN A 50 -1.21 -15.13 -5.03
C GLN A 50 -1.02 -16.00 -6.28
N VAL A 51 0.23 -16.23 -6.67
CA VAL A 51 0.63 -17.22 -7.69
C VAL A 51 1.73 -18.11 -7.13
N GLY A 52 1.40 -19.37 -6.90
CA GLY A 52 2.25 -20.32 -6.18
C GLY A 52 1.62 -20.80 -4.88
N LYS A 53 2.26 -21.78 -4.26
CA LYS A 53 1.83 -22.43 -3.02
C LYS A 53 3.02 -22.60 -2.10
N GLY A 54 2.94 -22.02 -0.91
CA GLY A 54 4.00 -22.04 0.12
C GLY A 54 3.85 -23.15 1.16
N ASP A 55 2.81 -23.96 1.08
CA ASP A 55 2.36 -24.93 2.09
C ASP A 55 3.50 -25.70 2.77
N THR A 56 3.65 -25.44 4.06
CA THR A 56 4.61 -26.11 4.93
C THR A 56 3.95 -27.15 5.84
N SER A 57 2.67 -27.48 5.62
CA SER A 57 1.90 -28.33 6.53
C SER A 57 2.21 -29.82 6.34
N GLY A 58 2.22 -30.55 7.46
CA GLY A 58 2.03 -32.01 7.49
C GLY A 58 3.14 -32.88 6.90
N GLY A 59 4.34 -32.37 6.64
CA GLY A 59 5.41 -33.16 6.02
C GLY A 59 5.07 -33.60 4.59
N SER A 60 4.17 -32.87 3.92
CA SER A 60 3.82 -33.11 2.52
C SER A 60 5.08 -33.06 1.66
N THR A 61 5.28 -34.09 0.84
CA THR A 61 6.32 -34.13 -0.19
C THR A 61 5.81 -33.69 -1.56
N THR A 62 4.60 -33.11 -1.60
CA THR A 62 4.05 -32.54 -2.82
C THR A 62 4.91 -31.35 -3.23
N PRO A 63 5.51 -31.35 -4.45
CA PRO A 63 6.29 -30.23 -4.95
C PRO A 63 5.55 -28.90 -4.83
N ASN A 64 6.20 -27.91 -4.20
CA ASN A 64 5.68 -26.56 -4.02
C ASN A 64 6.84 -25.57 -3.81
N ASP A 65 6.53 -24.28 -3.66
CA ASP A 65 7.53 -23.20 -3.65
C ASP A 65 8.47 -23.20 -2.44
N HIS A 66 8.12 -23.87 -1.34
CA HIS A 66 8.99 -24.03 -0.16
C HIS A 66 9.62 -25.44 -0.06
N TYR A 67 8.95 -26.46 -0.60
CA TYR A 67 9.47 -27.83 -0.60
C TYR A 67 10.62 -28.00 -1.59
N CYS A 68 10.54 -27.38 -2.76
CA CYS A 68 11.51 -27.55 -3.84
C CYS A 68 12.64 -26.51 -3.77
N TRP A 69 13.87 -26.97 -3.50
CA TRP A 69 15.06 -26.13 -3.62
C TRP A 69 15.67 -26.23 -5.03
N MET A 70 15.30 -25.30 -5.90
CA MET A 70 15.75 -25.27 -7.30
C MET A 70 15.83 -23.83 -7.83
N ARG A 71 16.44 -23.65 -9.00
CA ARG A 71 16.43 -22.34 -9.67
C ARG A 71 15.00 -22.07 -10.19
N PRO A 72 14.52 -20.83 -10.16
CA PRO A 72 13.15 -20.52 -10.57
C PRO A 72 12.87 -20.85 -12.05
N GLU A 73 13.87 -20.81 -12.93
CA GLU A 73 13.75 -21.21 -14.34
C GLU A 73 13.57 -22.72 -14.55
N ASP A 74 13.87 -23.53 -13.53
CA ASP A 74 13.75 -24.99 -13.59
C ASP A 74 12.41 -25.50 -13.02
N ILE A 75 11.56 -24.61 -12.46
CA ILE A 75 10.28 -25.01 -11.84
C ILE A 75 9.35 -25.64 -12.88
N ASP A 76 8.99 -26.91 -12.66
CA ASP A 76 8.13 -27.71 -13.53
C ASP A 76 6.80 -28.13 -12.87
N TYR A 77 6.61 -27.83 -11.58
CA TYR A 77 5.38 -28.10 -10.85
C TYR A 77 4.32 -27.00 -11.07
N VAL A 78 3.05 -27.35 -10.81
CA VAL A 78 1.92 -26.43 -10.95
C VAL A 78 2.01 -25.32 -9.90
N ARG A 79 1.97 -24.07 -10.36
CA ARG A 79 1.85 -22.87 -9.51
C ARG A 79 0.41 -22.35 -9.55
N PRO A 80 -0.43 -22.68 -8.56
CA PRO A 80 -1.84 -22.29 -8.60
C PRO A 80 -2.01 -20.78 -8.46
N VAL A 81 -3.12 -20.27 -9.01
CA VAL A 81 -3.53 -18.87 -8.88
C VAL A 81 -4.64 -18.80 -7.83
N THR A 82 -4.41 -18.01 -6.78
CA THR A 82 -5.44 -17.72 -5.76
C THR A 82 -6.13 -16.41 -6.12
N GLU A 83 -7.41 -16.49 -6.43
CA GLU A 83 -8.27 -15.32 -6.60
C GLU A 83 -8.83 -14.86 -5.25
N CYS A 84 -9.12 -13.57 -5.16
CA CYS A 84 -9.74 -12.97 -4.01
C CYS A 84 -10.90 -12.07 -4.44
N HIS A 85 -12.03 -12.25 -3.75
CA HIS A 85 -13.27 -11.50 -3.96
C HIS A 85 -13.55 -10.49 -2.84
N THR A 86 -12.92 -10.63 -1.67
CA THR A 86 -13.11 -9.79 -0.48
C THR A 86 -11.77 -9.50 0.23
N CYS A 87 -10.95 -8.62 -0.35
CA CYS A 87 -9.61 -8.27 0.14
C CYS A 87 -9.37 -6.77 0.08
N SER A 88 -9.90 -6.07 1.07
CA SER A 88 -9.75 -4.62 1.22
C SER A 88 -8.30 -4.20 1.40
N ASP A 89 -7.57 -4.88 2.27
CA ASP A 89 -6.16 -4.64 2.58
C ASP A 89 -5.29 -4.72 1.32
N LEU A 90 -5.28 -5.88 0.66
CA LEU A 90 -4.46 -6.11 -0.52
C LEU A 90 -4.83 -5.17 -1.67
N ALA A 91 -6.13 -5.00 -1.96
CA ALA A 91 -6.58 -4.14 -3.05
C ALA A 91 -6.25 -2.66 -2.78
N ALA A 92 -6.39 -2.19 -1.53
CA ALA A 92 -6.07 -0.81 -1.16
C ALA A 92 -4.55 -0.55 -1.18
N GLU A 93 -3.71 -1.52 -0.79
CA GLU A 93 -2.25 -1.40 -0.93
C GLU A 93 -1.82 -1.39 -2.40
N MET A 94 -2.39 -2.27 -3.24
CA MET A 94 -2.15 -2.25 -4.69
C MET A 94 -2.58 -0.90 -5.30
N ALA A 95 -3.71 -0.34 -4.86
CA ALA A 95 -4.15 0.98 -5.29
C ALA A 95 -3.16 2.08 -4.88
N ALA A 96 -2.64 2.04 -3.64
CA ALA A 96 -1.62 2.97 -3.16
C ALA A 96 -0.33 2.86 -3.99
N ALA A 97 0.11 1.63 -4.31
CA ALA A 97 1.29 1.39 -5.10
C ALA A 97 1.16 1.94 -6.53
N LEU A 98 0.03 1.70 -7.21
CA LEU A 98 -0.24 2.22 -8.56
C LEU A 98 -0.41 3.75 -8.55
N ALA A 99 -1.09 4.31 -7.55
CA ALA A 99 -1.24 5.76 -7.41
C ALA A 99 0.11 6.44 -7.19
N ALA A 100 0.96 5.93 -6.29
CA ALA A 100 2.30 6.45 -6.08
C ALA A 100 3.19 6.29 -7.33
N ALA A 101 3.11 5.14 -8.03
CA ALA A 101 3.84 4.92 -9.27
C ALA A 101 3.42 5.92 -10.37
N SER A 102 2.14 6.28 -10.47
CA SER A 102 1.68 7.26 -11.45
C SER A 102 2.40 8.61 -11.32
N ILE A 103 2.66 9.06 -10.08
CA ILE A 103 3.39 10.30 -9.81
C ILE A 103 4.85 10.19 -10.28
N VAL A 104 5.49 9.04 -10.09
CA VAL A 104 6.86 8.78 -10.58
C VAL A 104 6.92 8.83 -12.11
N PHE A 105 5.87 8.36 -12.79
CA PHE A 105 5.77 8.31 -14.25
C PHE A 105 4.98 9.47 -14.86
N LYS A 106 4.79 10.59 -14.15
CA LYS A 106 4.05 11.75 -14.65
C LYS A 106 4.51 12.26 -16.03
N ASP A 107 5.80 12.10 -16.34
CA ASP A 107 6.40 12.50 -17.62
C ASP A 107 5.94 11.61 -18.79
N ASN A 108 5.49 10.37 -18.50
CA ASN A 108 4.81 9.49 -19.44
C ASN A 108 3.30 9.52 -19.14
N LYS A 109 2.62 10.53 -19.69
CA LYS A 109 1.21 10.81 -19.42
C LYS A 109 0.30 9.58 -19.60
N ALA A 110 0.42 8.88 -20.73
CA ALA A 110 -0.43 7.72 -21.03
C ALA A 110 -0.25 6.58 -20.00
N TYR A 111 0.99 6.31 -19.58
CA TYR A 111 1.25 5.30 -18.56
C TYR A 111 0.78 5.76 -17.18
N SER A 112 1.04 7.02 -16.81
CA SER A 112 0.54 7.61 -15.57
C SER A 112 -0.98 7.53 -15.46
N GLU A 113 -1.72 7.87 -16.52
CA GLU A 113 -3.18 7.79 -16.56
C GLU A 113 -3.69 6.35 -16.43
N LYS A 114 -3.02 5.39 -17.09
CA LYS A 114 -3.31 3.96 -16.94
C LYS A 114 -3.15 3.49 -15.50
N LEU A 115 -2.08 3.92 -14.82
CA LEU A 115 -1.83 3.58 -13.42
C LEU A 115 -2.87 4.21 -12.49
N VAL A 116 -3.23 5.48 -12.69
CA VAL A 116 -4.29 6.14 -11.93
C VAL A 116 -5.63 5.44 -12.12
N HIS A 117 -5.98 5.06 -13.35
CA HIS A 117 -7.21 4.32 -13.62
C HIS A 117 -7.24 2.99 -12.84
N GLY A 118 -6.18 2.17 -12.95
CA GLY A 118 -6.08 0.93 -12.19
C GLY A 118 -6.15 1.13 -10.67
N ALA A 119 -5.51 2.19 -10.15
CA ALA A 119 -5.56 2.53 -8.73
C ALA A 119 -7.00 2.87 -8.26
N ARG A 120 -7.75 3.62 -9.07
CA ARG A 120 -9.16 3.94 -8.77
C ARG A 120 -10.04 2.71 -8.78
N THR A 121 -9.88 1.83 -9.78
CA THR A 121 -10.64 0.57 -9.88
C THR A 121 -10.41 -0.32 -8.66
N LEU A 122 -9.14 -0.54 -8.28
CA LEU A 122 -8.78 -1.34 -7.10
C LEU A 122 -9.29 -0.73 -5.78
N PHE A 123 -9.16 0.57 -5.61
CA PHE A 123 -9.63 1.23 -4.38
C PHE A 123 -11.15 1.24 -4.27
N SER A 124 -11.86 1.35 -5.40
CA SER A 124 -13.31 1.21 -5.43
C SER A 124 -13.72 -0.22 -5.02
N PHE A 125 -13.08 -1.24 -5.59
CA PHE A 125 -13.28 -2.63 -5.21
C PHE A 125 -12.99 -2.88 -3.72
N SER A 126 -11.86 -2.40 -3.21
CA SER A 126 -11.45 -2.59 -1.81
C SER A 126 -12.46 -2.04 -0.81
N ARG A 127 -13.17 -0.96 -1.17
CA ARG A 127 -14.18 -0.31 -0.33
C ARG A 127 -15.54 -0.99 -0.39
N GLN A 128 -15.90 -1.55 -1.54
CA GLN A 128 -17.18 -2.23 -1.79
C GLN A 128 -17.17 -3.68 -1.28
N GLN A 129 -16.13 -4.44 -1.60
CA GLN A 129 -16.00 -5.86 -1.25
C GLN A 129 -15.09 -6.05 -0.03
N ARG A 130 -15.65 -5.78 1.16
CA ARG A 130 -14.84 -5.71 2.37
C ARG A 130 -14.42 -7.08 2.91
N GLY A 131 -13.14 -7.22 3.20
CA GLY A 131 -12.58 -8.41 3.83
C GLY A 131 -11.07 -8.31 3.96
N ARG A 132 -10.47 -9.25 4.70
CA ARG A 132 -9.01 -9.39 4.79
C ARG A 132 -8.59 -10.50 3.84
N TYR A 133 -7.59 -10.25 3.01
CA TYR A 133 -7.17 -11.20 1.98
C TYR A 133 -6.63 -12.53 2.53
N SER A 134 -6.08 -12.52 3.75
CA SER A 134 -5.47 -13.69 4.37
C SER A 134 -6.50 -14.65 4.98
N VAL A 135 -7.75 -14.20 5.23
CA VAL A 135 -8.73 -15.02 5.95
C VAL A 135 -9.12 -16.24 5.12
N GLY A 136 -8.87 -17.43 5.67
CA GLY A 136 -9.17 -18.70 5.01
C GLY A 136 -8.24 -19.04 3.84
N THR A 137 -7.15 -18.29 3.67
CA THR A 137 -6.13 -18.54 2.63
C THR A 137 -4.80 -18.94 3.27
N GLU A 138 -3.93 -19.54 2.48
CA GLU A 138 -2.57 -19.88 2.90
C GLU A 138 -1.76 -18.65 3.33
N ALA A 139 -2.07 -17.47 2.79
CA ALA A 139 -1.40 -16.23 3.14
C ALA A 139 -1.49 -15.91 4.64
N ALA A 140 -2.47 -16.42 5.39
CA ALA A 140 -2.53 -16.27 6.85
C ALA A 140 -1.37 -16.94 7.59
N ILE A 141 -0.65 -17.87 6.97
CA ILE A 141 0.52 -18.52 7.57
C ILE A 141 1.79 -17.67 7.37
N PHE A 142 1.86 -16.93 6.26
CA PHE A 142 3.08 -16.22 5.84
C PHE A 142 2.99 -14.71 6.00
N TYR A 143 1.92 -14.11 5.48
CA TYR A 143 1.66 -12.67 5.45
C TYR A 143 0.25 -12.39 5.98
N ASN A 144 -0.02 -12.76 7.23
CA ASN A 144 -1.34 -12.58 7.82
C ASN A 144 -1.73 -11.10 7.98
N SER A 145 -2.86 -10.71 7.41
CA SER A 145 -3.42 -9.38 7.61
C SER A 145 -4.05 -9.19 8.99
N THR A 146 -3.66 -8.12 9.68
CA THR A 146 -4.29 -7.73 10.94
C THR A 146 -5.64 -7.05 10.69
N MET A 147 -5.67 -6.04 9.82
CA MET A 147 -6.87 -5.27 9.46
C MET A 147 -6.70 -4.63 8.06
N TYR A 148 -7.69 -3.84 7.62
CA TYR A 148 -7.66 -3.15 6.32
C TYR A 148 -7.89 -1.63 6.44
N TRP A 149 -8.02 -1.12 7.66
CA TRP A 149 -8.50 0.26 7.90
C TRP A 149 -7.40 1.29 7.64
N ASP A 150 -6.16 0.95 7.98
CA ASP A 150 -4.99 1.76 7.70
C ASP A 150 -4.68 1.81 6.20
N GLU A 151 -4.94 0.75 5.43
CA GLU A 151 -4.81 0.76 3.98
C GLU A 151 -5.83 1.68 3.31
N PHE A 152 -7.02 1.86 3.88
CA PHE A 152 -7.96 2.85 3.36
C PHE A 152 -7.43 4.29 3.54
N ILE A 153 -6.77 4.57 4.66
CA ILE A 153 -6.15 5.89 4.90
C ILE A 153 -4.95 6.06 3.97
N TRP A 154 -4.10 5.04 3.86
CA TRP A 154 -2.92 5.00 3.01
C TRP A 154 -3.25 5.15 1.52
N GLY A 155 -4.14 4.30 1.00
CA GLY A 155 -4.60 4.35 -0.38
C GLY A 155 -5.35 5.64 -0.70
N GLY A 156 -6.17 6.13 0.24
CA GLY A 156 -6.83 7.43 0.11
C GLY A 156 -5.83 8.59 0.01
N ALA A 157 -4.79 8.61 0.85
CA ALA A 157 -3.75 9.63 0.80
C ALA A 157 -3.01 9.59 -0.56
N TRP A 158 -2.59 8.42 -1.03
CA TRP A 158 -1.89 8.30 -2.31
C TRP A 158 -2.75 8.66 -3.52
N LEU A 159 -4.02 8.25 -3.52
CA LEU A 159 -4.97 8.63 -4.58
C LEU A 159 -5.22 10.14 -4.60
N TYR A 160 -5.32 10.77 -3.43
CA TYR A 160 -5.38 12.23 -3.35
C TYR A 160 -4.13 12.88 -3.97
N TYR A 161 -2.93 12.43 -3.61
CA TYR A 161 -1.69 12.95 -4.19
C TYR A 161 -1.58 12.72 -5.71
N ALA A 162 -2.07 11.59 -6.20
CA ALA A 162 -2.02 11.25 -7.62
C ALA A 162 -3.07 12.00 -8.46
N THR A 163 -4.25 12.31 -7.90
CA THR A 163 -5.38 12.82 -8.69
C THR A 163 -5.88 14.21 -8.29
N GLY A 164 -5.49 14.73 -7.13
CA GLY A 164 -6.03 15.95 -6.54
C GLY A 164 -7.52 15.88 -6.15
N ASN A 165 -8.13 14.69 -6.14
CA ASN A 165 -9.57 14.55 -5.85
C ASN A 165 -9.79 14.58 -4.33
N SER A 166 -10.47 15.62 -3.85
CA SER A 166 -10.70 15.86 -2.42
C SER A 166 -11.54 14.79 -1.73
N SER A 167 -12.32 13.99 -2.47
CA SER A 167 -13.08 12.89 -1.87
C SER A 167 -12.18 11.84 -1.20
N TYR A 168 -10.98 11.60 -1.77
CA TYR A 168 -10.00 10.69 -1.17
C TYR A 168 -9.38 11.27 0.10
N LEU A 169 -9.10 12.58 0.10
CA LEU A 169 -8.62 13.27 1.28
C LEU A 169 -9.67 13.24 2.39
N GLN A 170 -10.93 13.54 2.06
CA GLN A 170 -12.05 13.49 3.00
C GLN A 170 -12.20 12.10 3.64
N LEU A 171 -12.04 11.05 2.85
CA LEU A 171 -12.06 9.68 3.34
C LEU A 171 -10.87 9.40 4.27
N ALA A 172 -9.65 9.73 3.84
CA ALA A 172 -8.42 9.52 4.62
C ALA A 172 -8.43 10.29 5.95
N THR A 173 -9.11 11.44 6.01
CA THR A 173 -9.28 12.25 7.23
C THR A 173 -10.61 11.96 7.93
N THR A 174 -11.30 10.87 7.64
CA THR A 174 -12.53 10.52 8.37
C THR A 174 -12.18 9.95 9.74
N ARG A 175 -12.68 10.57 10.81
CA ARG A 175 -12.38 10.17 12.20
C ARG A 175 -12.72 8.70 12.51
N GLY A 176 -13.79 8.17 11.92
CA GLY A 176 -14.17 6.76 12.06
C GLY A 176 -13.11 5.81 11.53
N LEU A 177 -12.56 6.07 10.33
CA LEU A 177 -11.48 5.27 9.74
C LEU A 177 -10.22 5.33 10.61
N ALA A 178 -9.82 6.54 11.03
CA ALA A 178 -8.68 6.71 11.92
C ALA A 178 -8.85 5.95 13.24
N LYS A 179 -10.06 5.94 13.82
CA LYS A 179 -10.35 5.17 15.04
C LYS A 179 -10.18 3.67 14.82
N HIS A 180 -10.72 3.14 13.71
CA HIS A 180 -10.61 1.72 13.40
C HIS A 180 -9.20 1.28 13.04
N ALA A 181 -8.43 2.16 12.39
CA ALA A 181 -7.01 1.95 12.09
C ALA A 181 -6.09 2.07 13.32
N GLY A 182 -6.62 2.37 14.51
CA GLY A 182 -5.81 2.46 15.72
C GLY A 182 -5.12 3.81 15.94
N ALA A 183 -5.48 4.87 15.21
CA ALA A 183 -4.76 6.16 15.24
C ALA A 183 -4.76 6.90 16.59
N PHE A 184 -5.60 6.48 17.54
CA PHE A 184 -5.74 7.08 18.86
C PHE A 184 -5.31 6.13 20.00
N TRP A 185 -4.79 4.95 19.67
CA TRP A 185 -4.48 3.91 20.64
C TRP A 185 -2.98 3.64 20.69
N GLY A 186 -2.45 3.41 21.89
CA GLY A 186 -1.12 2.85 22.08
C GLY A 186 -1.12 1.32 21.90
N GLY A 187 0.01 0.76 21.50
CA GLY A 187 0.17 -0.68 21.29
C GLY A 187 1.59 -1.03 20.85
N PRO A 188 1.95 -2.32 20.80
CA PRO A 188 3.29 -2.77 20.41
C PRO A 188 3.68 -2.31 18.99
N ASP A 189 2.71 -2.21 18.07
CA ASP A 189 2.92 -1.80 16.68
C ASP A 189 2.65 -0.30 16.44
N TYR A 190 2.45 0.48 17.51
CA TYR A 190 2.23 1.92 17.40
C TYR A 190 3.47 2.60 16.81
N GLY A 191 3.26 3.40 15.74
CA GLY A 191 4.33 4.10 15.05
C GLY A 191 5.21 3.24 14.15
N VAL A 192 4.90 1.94 14.01
CA VAL A 192 5.65 1.03 13.13
C VAL A 192 5.02 1.03 11.74
N LEU A 193 5.80 1.41 10.73
CA LEU A 193 5.46 1.21 9.33
C LEU A 193 5.96 -0.16 8.87
N SER A 194 5.06 -1.02 8.38
CA SER A 194 5.38 -2.34 7.87
C SER A 194 4.54 -2.69 6.65
N TRP A 195 4.70 -3.91 6.14
CA TRP A 195 3.83 -4.45 5.09
C TRP A 195 2.40 -4.69 5.58
N ASP A 196 2.16 -4.79 6.90
CA ASP A 196 0.86 -5.01 7.52
C ASP A 196 0.26 -3.71 8.08
N ASN A 197 1.06 -2.82 8.68
CA ASN A 197 0.59 -1.56 9.26
C ASN A 197 1.12 -0.33 8.51
N LYS A 198 0.22 0.47 7.91
CA LYS A 198 0.53 1.62 7.05
C LYS A 198 0.24 2.94 7.76
N LEU A 199 -0.32 2.88 8.96
CA LEU A 199 -0.86 4.06 9.64
C LEU A 199 0.21 5.11 9.90
N ALA A 200 1.39 4.72 10.40
CA ALA A 200 2.49 5.64 10.65
C ALA A 200 2.93 6.37 9.37
N GLY A 201 3.04 5.63 8.25
CA GLY A 201 3.37 6.22 6.94
C GLY A 201 2.28 7.17 6.44
N ALA A 202 1.01 6.78 6.56
CA ALA A 202 -0.12 7.63 6.16
C ALA A 202 -0.20 8.91 7.01
N GLN A 203 0.06 8.83 8.31
CA GLN A 203 0.11 9.98 9.22
C GLN A 203 1.20 10.97 8.82
N VAL A 204 2.41 10.48 8.48
CA VAL A 204 3.51 11.33 7.99
C VAL A 204 3.11 12.03 6.68
N LEU A 205 2.56 11.28 5.72
CA LEU A 205 2.10 11.83 4.43
C LEU A 205 1.03 12.92 4.61
N LEU A 206 0.08 12.73 5.52
CA LEU A 206 -0.99 13.70 5.76
C LEU A 206 -0.51 14.88 6.63
N SER A 207 0.47 14.68 7.49
CA SER A 207 1.11 15.78 8.24
C SER A 207 1.81 16.76 7.31
N ARG A 208 2.46 16.27 6.24
CA ARG A 208 3.00 17.11 5.17
C ARG A 208 1.92 18.01 4.56
N LEU A 209 0.77 17.45 4.24
CA LEU A 209 -0.35 18.20 3.68
C LEU A 209 -0.79 19.35 4.59
N ARG A 210 -0.88 19.08 5.91
CA ARG A 210 -1.17 20.11 6.92
C ARG A 210 -0.13 21.21 6.93
N LEU A 211 1.16 20.86 6.96
CA LEU A 211 2.25 21.82 7.14
C LEU A 211 2.46 22.73 5.93
N PHE A 212 2.26 22.21 4.71
CA PHE A 212 2.55 22.97 3.49
C PHE A 212 1.32 23.56 2.80
N LEU A 213 0.17 22.87 2.84
CA LEU A 213 -1.06 23.36 2.19
C LEU A 213 -2.11 23.85 3.18
N SER A 214 -2.04 23.41 4.45
CA SER A 214 -2.96 23.80 5.53
C SER A 214 -4.44 23.84 5.11
N PRO A 215 -4.99 22.75 4.55
CA PRO A 215 -6.39 22.73 4.15
C PRO A 215 -7.28 22.84 5.41
N GLY A 216 -8.26 23.74 5.36
CA GLY A 216 -9.17 24.01 6.47
C GLY A 216 -10.25 22.94 6.66
N TYR A 217 -11.42 23.36 7.13
CA TYR A 217 -12.57 22.46 7.32
C TYR A 217 -12.92 21.67 6.03
N PRO A 218 -13.25 20.36 6.13
CA PRO A 218 -13.39 19.54 7.33
C PRO A 218 -12.12 18.76 7.73
N TYR A 219 -10.96 19.04 7.12
CA TYR A 219 -9.76 18.20 7.22
C TYR A 219 -8.89 18.53 8.45
N GLU A 220 -8.90 19.79 8.86
CA GLU A 220 -7.99 20.39 9.84
C GLU A 220 -7.82 19.57 11.12
N ASP A 221 -8.91 19.21 11.80
CA ASP A 221 -8.88 18.50 13.09
C ASP A 221 -8.13 17.16 13.00
N MET A 222 -8.40 16.39 11.95
CA MET A 222 -7.80 15.07 11.76
C MET A 222 -6.37 15.17 11.28
N LEU A 223 -6.06 16.14 10.43
CA LEU A 223 -4.68 16.44 10.03
C LEU A 223 -3.84 16.88 11.22
N MET A 224 -4.38 17.71 12.12
CA MET A 224 -3.73 18.11 13.36
C MET A 224 -3.47 16.90 14.26
N THR A 225 -4.45 16.01 14.38
CA THR A 225 -4.29 14.75 15.11
C THR A 225 -3.14 13.93 14.54
N PHE A 226 -3.13 13.65 13.23
CA PHE A 226 -2.08 12.86 12.60
C PHE A 226 -0.69 13.50 12.76
N HIS A 227 -0.62 14.83 12.70
CA HIS A 227 0.61 15.56 12.97
C HIS A 227 1.09 15.40 14.42
N ASN A 228 0.19 15.50 15.41
CA ASN A 228 0.55 15.26 16.81
C ASN A 228 1.04 13.83 17.04
N GLN A 229 0.38 12.82 16.45
CA GLN A 229 0.82 11.43 16.54
C GLN A 229 2.21 11.24 15.90
N THR A 230 2.42 11.81 14.72
CA THR A 230 3.72 11.79 14.04
C THR A 230 4.82 12.43 14.91
N ASN A 231 4.53 13.55 15.57
CA ASN A 231 5.49 14.20 16.47
C ASN A 231 5.83 13.33 17.67
N ILE A 232 4.84 12.67 18.29
CA ILE A 232 5.09 11.74 19.40
C ILE A 232 6.00 10.60 18.96
N ILE A 233 5.72 10.00 17.79
CA ILE A 233 6.53 8.91 17.23
C ILE A 233 7.96 9.38 16.92
N MET A 234 8.13 10.53 16.26
CA MET A 234 9.45 11.05 15.91
C MET A 234 10.28 11.40 17.15
N CYS A 235 9.65 11.98 18.17
CA CYS A 235 10.30 12.30 19.44
C CYS A 235 10.71 11.06 20.24
N SER A 236 10.01 9.93 20.12
CA SER A 236 10.37 8.71 20.85
C SER A 236 11.67 8.06 20.36
N TYR A 237 12.11 8.40 19.14
CA TYR A 237 13.41 7.97 18.59
C TYR A 237 14.57 8.88 19.01
N LEU A 238 14.30 10.05 19.60
CA LEU A 238 15.34 10.94 20.06
C LEU A 238 15.82 10.50 21.45
N PRO A 239 17.14 10.55 21.71
CA PRO A 239 17.66 10.26 23.04
C PRO A 239 17.10 11.25 24.07
N TYR A 240 16.74 10.74 25.25
CA TYR A 240 16.40 11.58 26.39
C TYR A 240 17.68 12.24 26.91
N PHE A 241 17.86 13.53 26.65
CA PHE A 241 18.90 14.32 27.30
C PHE A 241 18.39 14.78 28.68
N SER A 242 18.86 14.15 29.75
CA SER A 242 18.76 14.71 31.10
C SER A 242 19.83 15.80 31.24
N SER A 243 19.40 17.05 31.38
CA SER A 243 20.26 18.19 31.75
C SER A 243 20.76 18.07 33.18
#